data_AF-A0A834DVA2-F1
#
_entry.id   AF-A0A834DVA2-F1
#
_cell.length_a   1.000
_cell.length_b   1.000
_cell.length_c   1.000
_cell.angle_alpha   90.00
_cell.angle_beta   90.00
_cell.angle_gamma   90.00
#
_symmetry.space_group_name_H-M   'P 1'
#
loop_
_entity.id
_entity.type
_entity.pdbx_description
1 polymer ?
#
loop_
_entity_poly.entity_id
_entity_poly.type
_entity_poly.pdbx_seq_one_letter_code
_entity_poly.pdbx_strand_id
1 'polypeptide(L)'
;MVNGKKLKIKPAFCSGPGVHCSSPAAKGPDTQSVGGPKRIGWPHFQEIFMLSALSQEDVKTLKQYLLAQARPGPWEFHSEVLTSQTPEEICTNIIREKLLEHLPQEVPYNVQQKTVVWEEGPSGELVIVQKLLVPKESHVRILIGPKGHLISQIAEEVGRDLMNIFLCEVRLCLSVKLLS
;
A
#
# COMPACT_ATOMS: atom_id res chain seq x y z
N MET A 1 -5.11 -15.51 -0.19
CA MET A 1 -5.53 -16.81 0.40
C MET A 1 -5.05 -16.80 1.84
N VAL A 2 -5.93 -17.13 2.79
CA VAL A 2 -5.52 -17.54 4.15
C VAL A 2 -6.20 -18.89 4.39
N ASN A 3 -5.44 -19.91 4.77
CA ASN A 3 -5.91 -21.26 5.05
C ASN A 3 -6.79 -21.90 3.95
N GLY A 4 -6.42 -21.75 2.68
CA GLY A 4 -7.03 -22.51 1.58
C GLY A 4 -8.52 -22.27 1.32
N LYS A 5 -9.16 -21.30 1.98
CA LYS A 5 -10.56 -20.91 1.72
C LYS A 5 -10.61 -19.58 0.98
N LYS A 6 -11.33 -19.60 -0.15
CA LYS A 6 -11.55 -18.46 -1.06
C LYS A 6 -12.63 -17.55 -0.47
N LEU A 7 -12.27 -16.32 -0.10
CA LEU A 7 -13.23 -15.29 0.30
C LEU A 7 -14.07 -14.88 -0.92
N LYS A 8 -15.39 -14.94 -0.80
CA LYS A 8 -16.34 -14.54 -1.86
C LYS A 8 -16.65 -13.05 -1.71
N ILE A 9 -16.08 -12.24 -2.60
CA ILE A 9 -16.43 -10.82 -2.75
C ILE A 9 -17.45 -10.71 -3.88
N LYS A 10 -18.60 -10.07 -3.64
CA LYS A 10 -19.60 -9.79 -4.68
C LYS A 10 -19.23 -8.51 -5.42
N PRO A 11 -19.12 -8.51 -6.76
CA PRO A 11 -18.92 -7.28 -7.51
C PRO A 11 -20.25 -6.54 -7.68
N ALA A 12 -20.22 -5.23 -7.46
CA ALA A 12 -21.29 -4.31 -7.87
C ALA A 12 -20.77 -3.49 -9.06
N PHE A 13 -21.23 -3.79 -10.28
CA PHE A 13 -21.12 -2.88 -11.40
C PHE A 13 -22.35 -2.96 -12.30
N CYS A 14 -22.93 -1.80 -12.59
CA CYS A 14 -23.86 -1.57 -13.68
C CYS A 14 -23.06 -1.26 -14.96
N SER A 15 -23.39 -1.96 -16.03
CA SER A 15 -22.81 -1.87 -17.38
C SER A 15 -23.45 -0.77 -18.24
N GLY A 16 -22.65 -0.03 -19.00
CA GLY A 16 -23.08 0.85 -20.09
C GLY A 16 -22.30 0.56 -21.40
N PRO A 17 -22.89 0.76 -22.60
CA PRO A 17 -22.42 0.16 -23.84
C PRO A 17 -21.40 1.03 -24.61
N GLY A 18 -20.54 0.34 -25.37
CA GLY A 18 -19.32 0.89 -25.95
C GLY A 18 -19.47 1.75 -27.21
N VAL A 19 -18.32 2.29 -27.62
CA VAL A 19 -18.12 2.99 -28.89
C VAL A 19 -16.88 2.43 -29.56
N HIS A 20 -17.10 1.89 -30.77
CA HIS A 20 -16.11 1.40 -31.71
C HIS A 20 -15.49 2.61 -32.44
N CYS A 21 -14.16 2.66 -32.60
CA CYS A 21 -13.53 3.59 -33.54
C CYS A 21 -12.45 2.89 -34.36
N SER A 22 -12.67 2.92 -35.66
CA SER A 22 -11.90 2.31 -36.74
C SER A 22 -10.52 2.97 -36.88
N SER A 23 -9.46 2.18 -37.01
CA SER A 23 -8.12 2.66 -37.37
C SER A 23 -8.01 2.91 -38.88
N PRO A 24 -7.32 3.98 -39.33
CA PRO A 24 -6.72 4.01 -40.65
C PRO A 24 -5.21 3.72 -40.59
N ALA A 25 -4.75 3.04 -41.64
CA ALA A 25 -3.41 2.51 -41.82
C ALA A 25 -2.32 3.59 -41.98
N ALA A 26 -1.12 3.26 -41.50
CA ALA A 26 0.09 4.06 -41.62
C ALA A 26 0.66 4.04 -43.06
N LYS A 27 0.97 5.23 -43.59
CA LYS A 27 1.97 5.44 -44.63
C LYS A 27 2.86 6.62 -44.22
N GLY A 28 4.17 6.38 -44.12
CA GLY A 28 5.16 7.44 -44.31
C GLY A 28 5.28 7.79 -45.80
N PRO A 29 6.10 8.78 -46.21
CA PRO A 29 7.28 9.31 -45.52
C PRO A 29 7.38 10.85 -45.47
N ASP A 30 8.40 11.32 -44.74
CA ASP A 30 9.05 12.63 -44.82
C ASP A 30 8.19 13.91 -44.77
N THR A 31 8.14 14.54 -43.60
CA THR A 31 7.91 15.99 -43.51
C THR A 31 8.81 16.59 -42.44
N GLN A 32 9.48 17.64 -42.88
CA GLN A 32 10.52 18.41 -42.21
C GLN A 32 10.12 18.79 -40.77
N SER A 33 11.08 18.62 -39.87
CA SER A 33 11.02 19.03 -38.47
C SER A 33 10.90 20.56 -38.37
N VAL A 34 9.65 21.05 -38.36
CA VAL A 34 9.34 22.42 -37.96
C VAL A 34 9.63 22.51 -36.46
N GLY A 35 10.61 23.35 -36.12
CA GLY A 35 11.08 23.57 -34.76
C GLY A 35 9.93 23.99 -33.83
N GLY A 36 9.40 23.03 -33.08
CA GLY A 36 8.51 23.30 -31.97
C GLY A 36 9.22 24.15 -30.90
N PRO A 37 8.48 24.95 -30.13
CA PRO A 37 9.06 25.79 -29.09
C PRO A 37 9.95 24.93 -28.19
N LYS A 38 11.20 25.39 -28.01
CA LYS A 38 12.22 24.75 -27.17
C LYS A 38 11.60 24.52 -25.81
N ARG A 39 11.24 23.27 -25.48
CA ARG A 39 10.65 22.94 -24.17
C ARG A 39 11.67 23.32 -23.10
N ILE A 40 11.39 24.40 -22.36
CA ILE A 40 12.15 24.76 -21.18
C ILE A 40 11.71 23.76 -20.11
N GLY A 41 12.51 22.72 -19.93
CA GLY A 41 12.19 21.61 -19.04
C GLY A 41 13.46 20.98 -18.47
N TRP A 42 13.27 20.08 -17.52
CA TRP A 42 14.38 19.36 -16.89
C TRP A 42 14.96 18.34 -17.88
N PRO A 43 16.29 18.33 -18.11
CA PRO A 43 16.89 17.31 -18.95
C PRO A 43 16.58 15.92 -18.35
N HIS A 44 16.27 14.95 -19.22
CA HIS A 44 15.87 13.57 -18.88
C HIS A 44 14.42 13.35 -18.44
N PHE A 45 13.58 14.38 -18.34
CA PHE A 45 12.13 14.22 -18.14
C PHE A 45 11.38 14.32 -19.47
N GLN A 46 10.51 13.36 -19.76
CA GLN A 46 9.68 13.37 -20.97
C GLN A 46 8.46 14.30 -20.81
N GLU A 47 7.80 14.25 -19.66
CA GLU A 47 6.63 15.08 -19.33
C GLU A 47 6.65 15.44 -17.83
N ILE A 48 5.98 16.55 -17.49
CA ILE A 48 5.88 17.07 -16.11
C ILE A 48 4.40 17.26 -15.79
N PHE A 49 3.96 16.74 -14.63
CA PHE A 49 2.57 16.84 -14.16
C PHE A 49 2.53 17.60 -12.84
N MET A 50 1.69 18.61 -12.76
CA MET A 50 1.31 19.24 -11.50
C MET A 50 -0.02 18.62 -11.07
N LEU A 51 -0.06 18.01 -9.89
CA LEU A 51 -1.26 17.34 -9.39
C LEU A 51 -1.25 17.32 -7.87
N SER A 52 -2.41 17.01 -7.28
CA SER A 52 -2.54 16.76 -5.85
C SER A 52 -3.32 15.49 -5.60
N ALA A 53 -2.65 14.49 -5.00
CA ALA A 53 -3.28 13.21 -4.65
C ALA A 53 -4.34 13.38 -3.55
N LEU A 54 -4.13 14.33 -2.63
CA LEU A 54 -5.03 14.59 -1.50
C LEU A 54 -6.34 15.23 -1.98
N SER A 55 -6.27 16.24 -2.85
CA SER A 55 -7.46 16.91 -3.41
C SER A 55 -8.00 16.23 -4.69
N GLN A 56 -7.33 15.16 -5.15
CA GLN A 56 -7.58 14.46 -6.42
C GLN A 56 -7.47 15.33 -7.68
N GLU A 57 -6.84 16.49 -7.58
CA GLU A 57 -6.61 17.40 -8.70
C GLU A 57 -5.63 16.77 -9.70
N ASP A 58 -5.99 16.78 -10.99
CA ASP A 58 -5.20 16.28 -12.13
C ASP A 58 -4.68 14.83 -12.08
N VAL A 59 -5.14 14.02 -11.12
CA VAL A 59 -4.82 12.59 -11.03
C VAL A 59 -5.31 11.82 -12.27
N LYS A 60 -6.47 12.22 -12.84
CA LYS A 60 -7.04 11.59 -14.04
C LYS A 60 -6.13 11.78 -15.26
N THR A 61 -5.54 12.96 -15.40
CA THR A 61 -4.62 13.30 -16.49
C THR A 61 -3.40 12.39 -16.45
N LEU A 62 -2.80 12.21 -15.26
CA LEU A 62 -1.70 11.26 -15.09
C LEU A 62 -2.11 9.83 -15.45
N LYS A 63 -3.28 9.35 -15.00
CA LYS A 63 -3.77 8.00 -15.33
C LYS A 63 -3.93 7.78 -16.83
N GLN A 64 -4.49 8.76 -17.54
CA GLN A 64 -4.67 8.70 -18.99
C GLN A 64 -3.33 8.69 -19.72
N TYR A 65 -2.37 9.50 -19.28
CA TYR A 65 -1.02 9.50 -19.83
C TYR A 65 -0.35 8.13 -19.67
N LEU A 66 -0.36 7.56 -18.46
CA LEU A 66 0.22 6.24 -18.19
C LEU A 66 -0.45 5.14 -19.02
N LEU A 67 -1.77 5.20 -19.19
CA LEU A 67 -2.50 4.25 -20.04
C LEU A 67 -2.10 4.36 -21.51
N ALA A 68 -1.89 5.57 -22.03
CA ALA A 68 -1.43 5.78 -23.41
C ALA A 68 0.00 5.29 -23.66
N GLN A 69 0.83 5.22 -22.61
CA GLN A 69 2.20 4.68 -22.66
C GLN A 69 2.27 3.18 -22.42
N ALA A 70 1.18 2.56 -21.94
CA ALA A 70 1.15 1.14 -21.64
C ALA A 70 1.31 0.31 -22.92
N ARG A 71 2.13 -0.74 -22.86
CA ARG A 71 2.25 -1.70 -23.96
C ARG A 71 1.16 -2.77 -23.85
N PRO A 72 0.58 -3.22 -24.98
CA PRO A 72 -0.35 -4.33 -24.95
C PRO A 72 0.35 -5.59 -24.42
N GLY A 73 -0.32 -6.32 -23.54
CA GLY A 73 0.18 -7.54 -22.92
C GLY A 73 -0.92 -8.25 -22.13
N PRO A 74 -0.73 -9.54 -21.79
CA PRO A 74 -1.68 -10.25 -20.94
C PRO A 74 -1.69 -9.67 -19.52
N TRP A 75 -2.83 -9.76 -18.85
CA TRP A 75 -2.92 -9.41 -17.44
C TRP A 75 -2.17 -10.43 -16.58
N GLU A 76 -1.23 -9.98 -15.76
CA GLU A 76 -0.51 -10.84 -14.80
C GLU A 76 -1.41 -11.29 -13.63
N PHE A 77 -2.39 -10.46 -13.27
CA PHE A 77 -3.31 -10.69 -12.17
C PHE A 77 -4.77 -10.64 -12.64
N HIS A 78 -5.64 -11.39 -11.97
CA HIS A 78 -7.08 -11.32 -12.20
C HIS A 78 -7.64 -9.96 -11.75
N SER A 79 -8.68 -9.43 -12.40
CA SER A 79 -9.27 -8.13 -12.08
C SER A 79 -9.84 -8.01 -10.66
N GLU A 80 -10.09 -9.15 -10.01
CA GLU A 80 -10.56 -9.22 -8.62
C GLU A 80 -9.41 -9.18 -7.59
N VAL A 81 -8.15 -9.30 -8.01
CA VAL A 81 -6.99 -9.24 -7.11
C VAL A 81 -6.71 -7.78 -6.78
N LEU A 82 -6.99 -7.39 -5.53
CA LEU A 82 -6.74 -6.03 -5.05
C LEU A 82 -5.25 -5.74 -4.81
N THR A 83 -4.51 -6.74 -4.30
CA THR A 83 -3.09 -6.62 -3.97
C THR A 83 -2.42 -7.99 -4.04
N SER A 84 -1.13 -8.00 -4.38
CA SER A 84 -0.27 -9.18 -4.29
C SER A 84 0.32 -9.38 -2.89
N GLN A 85 0.14 -8.42 -1.99
CA GLN A 85 0.65 -8.50 -0.62
C GLN A 85 -0.07 -9.59 0.18
N THR A 86 0.70 -10.31 0.98
CA THR A 86 0.20 -11.24 1.99
C THR A 86 -0.41 -10.48 3.17
N PRO A 87 -1.35 -11.07 3.92
CA PRO A 87 -1.90 -10.47 5.14
C PRO A 87 -0.83 -10.09 6.17
N GLU A 88 0.23 -10.88 6.28
CA GLU A 88 1.36 -10.64 7.17
C GLU A 88 2.16 -9.41 6.74
N GLU A 89 2.37 -9.22 5.43
CA GLU A 89 2.99 -8.00 4.88
C GLU A 89 2.11 -6.77 5.12
N ILE A 90 0.79 -6.90 4.93
CA ILE A 90 -0.17 -5.83 5.22
C ILE A 90 -0.10 -5.43 6.70
N CYS A 91 -0.13 -6.40 7.61
CA CYS A 91 0.00 -6.17 9.05
C CYS A 91 1.33 -5.48 9.40
N THR A 92 2.42 -5.98 8.84
CA THR A 92 3.75 -5.37 9.02
C THR A 92 3.79 -3.92 8.54
N ASN A 93 3.11 -3.62 7.43
CA ASN A 93 3.03 -2.28 6.84
C ASN A 93 2.19 -1.31 7.70
N ILE A 94 1.04 -1.75 8.21
CA ILE A 94 0.19 -0.94 9.10
C ILE A 94 0.90 -0.65 10.42
N ILE A 95 1.57 -1.65 11.01
CA ILE A 95 2.40 -1.43 12.20
C ILE A 95 3.49 -0.39 11.89
N ARG A 96 4.16 -0.49 10.74
CA ARG A 96 5.20 0.47 10.35
C ARG A 96 4.65 1.88 10.19
N GLU A 97 3.47 2.03 9.60
CA GLU A 97 2.77 3.32 9.50
C GLU A 97 2.56 3.94 10.89
N LYS A 98 2.00 3.18 11.84
CA LYS A 98 1.75 3.71 13.20
C LYS A 98 3.04 3.99 13.97
N LEU A 99 4.08 3.19 13.77
CA LEU A 99 5.40 3.52 14.33
C LEU A 99 5.93 4.84 13.77
N LEU A 100 5.78 5.11 12.47
CA LEU A 100 6.21 6.38 11.85
C LEU A 100 5.36 7.58 12.30
N GLU A 101 4.07 7.37 12.56
CA GLU A 101 3.15 8.42 13.01
C GLU A 101 3.47 8.87 14.45
N HIS A 102 3.79 7.92 15.34
CA HIS A 102 3.89 8.20 16.76
C HIS A 102 5.32 8.34 17.31
N LEU A 103 6.32 7.73 16.66
CA LEU A 103 7.67 7.71 17.20
C LEU A 103 8.52 8.86 16.64
N PRO A 104 9.35 9.48 17.49
CA PRO A 104 10.20 10.58 17.05
C PRO A 104 11.43 10.08 16.27
N GLN A 105 11.94 10.97 15.41
CA GLN A 105 13.29 10.91 14.83
C GLN A 105 13.59 9.57 14.13
N GLU A 106 14.72 8.95 14.44
CA GLU A 106 15.21 7.74 13.79
C GLU A 106 14.65 6.44 14.37
N VAL A 107 13.93 6.51 15.49
CA VAL A 107 13.44 5.33 16.22
C VAL A 107 12.61 4.38 15.34
N PRO A 108 11.59 4.82 14.56
CA PRO A 108 10.74 3.91 13.79
C PRO A 108 11.51 3.12 12.73
N TYR A 109 12.57 3.69 12.16
CA TYR A 109 13.39 3.03 11.14
C TYR A 109 14.27 1.90 11.70
N ASN A 110 14.49 1.88 13.01
CA ASN A 110 15.32 0.90 13.69
C ASN A 110 14.50 -0.25 14.31
N VAL A 111 13.19 -0.30 14.07
CA VAL A 111 12.31 -1.37 14.60
C VAL A 111 12.23 -2.51 13.60
N GLN A 112 12.74 -3.68 13.97
CA GLN A 112 12.50 -4.91 13.22
C GLN A 112 11.23 -5.59 13.72
N GLN A 113 10.43 -6.12 12.81
CA GLN A 113 9.16 -6.78 13.17
C GLN A 113 9.28 -8.29 12.92
N LYS A 114 8.76 -9.09 13.86
CA LYS A 114 8.70 -10.55 13.74
C LYS A 114 7.34 -11.06 14.19
N THR A 115 6.65 -11.75 13.30
CA THR A 115 5.41 -12.46 13.63
C THR A 115 5.74 -13.69 14.46
N VAL A 116 5.09 -13.82 15.61
CA VAL A 116 5.26 -14.95 16.55
C VAL A 116 4.07 -15.88 16.48
N VAL A 117 2.87 -15.30 16.41
CA VAL A 117 1.60 -16.03 16.32
C VAL A 117 0.79 -15.40 15.20
N TRP A 118 0.21 -16.25 14.38
CA TRP A 118 -0.76 -15.91 13.34
C TRP A 118 -1.72 -17.09 13.21
N GLU A 119 -2.81 -17.07 13.96
CA GLU A 119 -3.73 -18.21 14.04
C GLU A 119 -5.17 -17.76 14.24
N GLU A 120 -6.10 -18.66 13.93
CA GLU A 120 -7.52 -18.47 14.22
C GLU A 120 -7.77 -18.86 15.68
N GLY A 121 -8.29 -17.91 16.45
CA GLY A 121 -8.63 -18.06 17.85
C GLY A 121 -9.89 -18.91 18.06
N PRO A 122 -10.17 -19.26 19.32
CA PRO A 122 -11.28 -20.14 19.67
C PRO A 122 -12.66 -19.57 19.31
N SER A 123 -12.78 -18.25 19.13
CA SER A 123 -14.04 -17.59 18.74
C SER A 123 -14.09 -17.26 17.24
N GLY A 124 -13.11 -17.73 16.45
CA GLY A 124 -12.96 -17.41 15.04
C GLY A 124 -12.26 -16.07 14.76
N GLU A 125 -11.75 -15.40 15.79
CA GLU A 125 -10.99 -14.16 15.64
C GLU A 125 -9.56 -14.43 15.13
N LEU A 126 -8.96 -13.48 14.41
CA LEU A 126 -7.56 -13.59 14.04
C LEU A 126 -6.69 -13.15 15.23
N VAL A 127 -5.89 -14.07 15.77
CA VAL A 127 -4.95 -13.81 16.85
C VAL A 127 -3.56 -13.55 16.27
N ILE A 128 -3.02 -12.36 16.56
CA ILE A 128 -1.72 -11.93 16.05
C ILE A 128 -0.83 -11.53 17.23
N VAL A 129 0.38 -12.08 17.27
CA VAL A 129 1.42 -11.63 18.20
C VAL A 129 2.63 -11.17 17.41
N GLN A 130 2.89 -9.86 17.44
CA GLN A 130 4.05 -9.26 16.80
C GLN A 130 5.13 -8.93 17.84
N LYS A 131 6.37 -9.28 17.54
CA LYS A 131 7.55 -8.81 18.27
C LYS A 131 8.16 -7.62 17.53
N LEU A 132 8.34 -6.53 18.26
CA LEU A 132 9.09 -5.36 17.84
C LEU A 132 10.48 -5.44 18.49
N LEU A 133 11.49 -5.71 17.66
CA LEU A 133 12.88 -5.85 18.08
C LEU A 133 13.60 -4.53 17.82
N VAL A 134 14.26 -3.99 18.84
CA VAL A 134 14.96 -2.71 18.76
C VAL A 134 16.41 -2.84 19.23
N PRO A 135 17.37 -2.11 18.63
CA PRO A 135 18.80 -2.30 18.90
C PRO A 135 19.28 -1.64 20.19
N LYS A 136 18.52 -0.69 20.77
CA LYS A 136 18.93 0.10 21.94
C LYS A 136 17.85 0.11 23.00
N GLU A 137 18.25 0.06 24.28
CA GLU A 137 17.32 0.19 25.40
C GLU A 137 16.60 1.55 25.45
N SER A 138 17.25 2.62 24.97
CA SER A 138 16.60 3.92 24.84
C SER A 138 15.39 3.85 23.91
N HIS A 139 15.50 3.13 22.79
CA HIS A 139 14.40 2.94 21.85
C HIS A 139 13.28 2.09 22.45
N VAL A 140 13.61 1.08 23.27
CA VAL A 140 12.60 0.30 24.03
C VAL A 140 11.75 1.24 24.87
N ARG A 141 12.38 2.14 25.64
CA ARG A 141 11.66 3.09 26.51
C ARG A 141 10.78 4.05 25.72
N ILE A 142 11.28 4.58 24.60
CA ILE A 142 10.50 5.47 23.72
C ILE A 142 9.29 4.74 23.15
N LEU A 143 9.49 3.53 22.61
CA LEU A 143 8.45 2.73 21.96
C LEU A 143 7.36 2.28 22.94
N ILE A 144 7.72 1.85 24.14
CA ILE A 144 6.75 1.48 25.19
C ILE A 144 5.99 2.73 25.66
N GLY A 145 6.69 3.85 25.82
CA GLY A 145 6.15 5.10 26.33
C GLY A 145 5.79 5.05 27.82
N PRO A 146 5.29 6.15 28.39
CA PRO A 146 4.95 6.25 29.80
C PRO A 146 3.91 5.21 30.20
N LYS A 147 4.24 4.34 31.18
CA LYS A 147 3.37 3.26 31.67
C LYS A 147 2.84 2.31 30.57
N GLY A 148 3.51 2.23 29.42
CA GLY A 148 3.04 1.39 28.30
C GLY A 148 1.88 1.98 27.49
N HIS A 149 1.54 3.25 27.72
CA HIS A 149 0.39 3.88 27.05
C HIS A 149 0.60 3.96 25.53
N LEU A 150 1.80 4.32 25.08
CA LEU A 150 2.08 4.51 23.66
C LEU A 150 1.97 3.20 22.87
N ILE A 151 2.61 2.14 23.34
CA ILE A 151 2.55 0.85 22.63
C ILE A 151 1.14 0.26 22.63
N SER A 152 0.37 0.50 23.70
CA SER A 152 -1.03 0.06 23.79
C SER A 152 -1.89 0.82 22.79
N GLN A 153 -1.72 2.14 22.67
CA GLN A 153 -2.41 2.96 21.68
C GLN A 153 -2.10 2.49 20.26
N ILE A 154 -0.82 2.25 19.95
CA ILE A 154 -0.42 1.73 18.62
C ILE A 154 -1.09 0.38 18.37
N ALA A 155 -1.11 -0.53 19.34
CA ALA A 155 -1.75 -1.85 19.18
C ALA A 155 -3.26 -1.73 18.90
N GLU A 156 -3.96 -0.82 19.59
CA GLU A 156 -5.39 -0.56 19.37
C GLU A 156 -5.67 0.02 17.98
N GLU A 157 -4.88 1.00 17.54
CA GLU A 157 -5.01 1.61 16.21
C GLU A 157 -4.76 0.59 15.10
N VAL A 158 -3.66 -0.17 15.18
CA VAL A 158 -3.35 -1.23 14.20
C VAL A 158 -4.44 -2.30 14.21
N GLY A 159 -4.92 -2.73 15.39
CA GLY A 159 -5.98 -3.72 15.50
C GLY A 159 -7.24 -3.27 14.77
N ARG A 160 -7.66 -2.01 14.94
CA ARG A 160 -8.82 -1.43 14.25
C ARG A 160 -8.64 -1.38 12.74
N ASP A 161 -7.47 -0.98 12.26
CA ASP A 161 -7.18 -0.93 10.82
C ASP A 161 -7.19 -2.34 10.20
N LEU A 162 -6.64 -3.33 10.90
CA LEU A 162 -6.67 -4.74 10.48
C LEU A 162 -8.09 -5.30 10.44
N MET A 163 -8.94 -5.00 11.43
CA MET A 163 -10.35 -5.41 11.41
C MET A 163 -11.09 -4.85 10.18
N ASN A 164 -10.83 -3.59 9.83
CA ASN A 164 -11.41 -2.95 8.65
C ASN A 164 -10.93 -3.59 7.34
N ILE A 165 -9.65 -3.96 7.26
CA ILE A 165 -9.06 -4.52 6.04
C ILE A 165 -9.41 -6.00 5.86
N PHE A 166 -9.37 -6.79 6.93
CA PHE A 166 -9.65 -8.23 6.89
C PHE A 166 -11.11 -8.58 7.08
N LEU A 167 -11.95 -7.61 7.50
CA LEU A 167 -13.38 -7.78 7.71
C LEU A 167 -13.69 -8.91 8.72
N CYS A 168 -12.85 -9.05 9.75
CA CYS A 168 -13.02 -9.98 10.85
C CYS A 168 -12.49 -9.37 12.16
N GLU A 169 -12.85 -9.97 13.29
CA GLU A 169 -12.30 -9.59 14.60
C GLU A 169 -10.80 -9.92 14.66
N VAL A 170 -10.01 -9.00 15.20
CA VAL A 170 -8.55 -9.13 15.31
C VAL A 170 -8.11 -8.87 16.74
N ARG A 171 -7.43 -9.84 17.34
CA ARG A 171 -6.76 -9.69 18.64
C ARG A 171 -5.26 -9.57 18.43
N LEU A 172 -4.77 -8.34 18.38
CA LEU A 172 -3.36 -8.02 18.21
C LEU A 172 -2.66 -7.79 19.56
N CYS A 173 -1.50 -8.41 19.74
CA CYS A 173 -0.57 -8.12 20.83
C CYS A 173 0.79 -7.70 20.27
N LEU A 174 1.26 -6.51 20.66
CA LEU A 174 2.61 -6.03 20.35
C LEU A 174 3.52 -6.23 21.57
N SER A 175 4.65 -6.88 21.37
CA SER A 175 5.66 -7.07 22.42
C SER A 175 6.99 -6.48 21.99
N VAL A 176 7.62 -5.71 22.88
CA VAL A 176 8.90 -5.05 22.60
C VAL A 176 10.03 -5.85 23.23
N LYS A 177 11.09 -6.13 22.47
CA LYS A 177 12.32 -6.75 22.98
C LYS A 177 13.55 -6.06 22.43
N LEU A 178 14.62 -6.09 23.22
CA LEU A 178 15.95 -5.73 22.72
C LEU A 178 16.39 -6.78 21.68
N LEU A 179 16.96 -6.31 20.58
CA LEU A 179 17.63 -7.16 19.61
C LEU A 179 18.91 -7.68 20.27
N SER A 180 18.91 -8.96 20.65
CA SER A 180 20.05 -9.68 21.21
C SER A 180 20.87 -10.34 20.12
#